data_AF-A0A965Q0Q6-F1
#
_entry.id   AF-A0A965Q0Q6-F1
#
_cell.length_a   1.000
_cell.length_b   1.000
_cell.length_c   1.000
_cell.angle_alpha   90.00
_cell.angle_beta   90.00
_cell.angle_gamma   90.00
#
_symmetry.space_group_name_H-M   'P 1'
#
loop_
_entity.id
_entity.type
_entity.pdbx_description
1 polymer ?
#
loop_
_entity_poly.entity_id
_entity_poly.type
_entity_poly.pdbx_seq_one_letter_code
_entity_poly.pdbx_strand_id
1 'polypeptide(L)'
;MSFSIEEFFPLLMFPVLFIGILSGFPVAFVLSGVGLLFGLLGHFWLDIFSLSDFGFISSKIFGVIENVTLIAVPLFIFMGITLEYSQIAEELLETMERLFSRLKGGLLYGIVLVGALLAASTGIVGATVVTMGALSLPVLLKRGYHPSLAAGTICAAGTLGQIIPPSIVLILLADMTVSYTHL
;
A
#
# COMPACT_ATOMS: atom_id res chain seq x y z
N MET A 1 -22.47 -24.59 22.16
CA MET A 1 -22.19 -24.00 20.84
C MET A 1 -21.15 -24.91 20.20
N SER A 2 -21.59 -25.93 19.46
CA SER A 2 -20.69 -26.87 18.78
C SER A 2 -20.29 -26.26 17.45
N PHE A 3 -19.08 -25.72 17.36
CA PHE A 3 -18.51 -25.29 16.08
C PHE A 3 -18.44 -26.51 15.15
N SER A 4 -19.11 -26.43 14.01
CA SER A 4 -19.02 -27.44 12.96
C SER A 4 -17.62 -27.40 12.35
N ILE A 5 -17.11 -28.54 11.88
CA ILE A 5 -15.80 -28.64 11.22
C ILE A 5 -15.64 -27.65 10.05
N GLU A 6 -16.75 -27.29 9.39
CA GLU A 6 -16.81 -26.31 8.31
C GLU A 6 -16.49 -24.87 8.76
N GLU A 7 -16.81 -24.49 10.00
CA GLU A 7 -16.50 -23.15 10.54
C GLU A 7 -15.05 -23.07 11.06
N PHE A 8 -14.49 -24.21 11.48
CA PHE A 8 -13.12 -24.28 11.98
C PHE A 8 -12.08 -24.14 10.86
N PHE A 9 -12.43 -24.56 9.65
CA PHE A 9 -11.52 -24.55 8.50
C PHE A 9 -11.07 -23.15 8.06
N PRO A 10 -11.96 -22.17 7.80
CA PRO A 10 -11.56 -20.79 7.50
C PRO A 10 -10.92 -20.09 8.71
N LEU A 11 -11.31 -20.46 9.94
CA LEU A 11 -10.69 -19.93 11.16
C LEU A 11 -9.21 -20.36 11.27
N LEU A 12 -8.87 -21.59 10.85
CA LEU A 12 -7.49 -22.08 10.79
C LEU A 12 -6.69 -21.46 9.64
N MET A 13 -7.36 -21.08 8.55
CA MET A 13 -6.72 -20.44 7.39
C MET A 13 -6.14 -19.07 7.75
N PHE A 14 -6.81 -18.31 8.62
CA PHE A 14 -6.38 -16.98 9.05
C PHE A 14 -4.98 -16.95 9.71
N PRO A 15 -4.68 -17.72 10.78
CA PRO A 15 -3.35 -17.72 11.39
C PRO A 15 -2.28 -18.29 10.45
N VAL A 16 -2.60 -19.24 9.57
CA VAL A 16 -1.64 -19.77 8.58
C VAL A 16 -1.27 -18.70 7.56
N LEU A 17 -2.25 -17.96 7.05
CA LEU A 17 -2.03 -16.84 6.16
C LEU A 17 -1.21 -15.74 6.86
N PHE A 18 -1.54 -15.42 8.11
CA PHE A 18 -0.81 -14.43 8.90
C PHE A 18 0.66 -14.78 9.11
N ILE A 19 0.96 -16.02 9.52
CA ILE A 19 2.33 -16.52 9.65
C ILE A 19 3.03 -16.52 8.28
N GLY A 20 2.31 -16.92 7.23
CA GLY A 20 2.80 -16.89 5.85
C GLY A 20 3.26 -15.48 5.44
N ILE A 21 2.48 -14.44 5.74
CA ILE A 21 2.87 -13.05 5.46
C ILE A 21 4.10 -12.64 6.29
N LEU A 22 4.14 -13.03 7.57
CA LEU A 22 5.26 -12.70 8.46
C LEU A 22 6.57 -13.41 8.11
N SER A 23 6.53 -14.49 7.31
CA SER A 23 7.72 -15.20 6.86
C SER A 23 8.63 -14.39 5.93
N GLY A 24 8.15 -13.24 5.42
CA GLY A 24 8.88 -12.40 4.47
C GLY A 24 8.76 -12.86 3.01
N PHE A 25 8.00 -13.94 2.74
CA PHE A 25 7.66 -14.32 1.37
C PHE A 25 6.75 -13.27 0.71
N PRO A 26 6.86 -13.05 -0.61
CA PRO A 26 6.01 -12.08 -1.29
C PRO A 26 4.52 -12.42 -1.13
N VAL A 27 3.74 -11.41 -0.73
CA VAL A 27 2.34 -11.57 -0.30
C VAL A 27 1.47 -12.27 -1.35
N ALA A 28 1.70 -12.01 -2.65
CA ALA A 28 0.96 -12.66 -3.74
C ALA A 28 1.07 -14.19 -3.71
N PHE A 29 2.26 -14.72 -3.44
CA PHE A 29 2.49 -16.16 -3.36
C PHE A 29 1.90 -16.76 -2.09
N VAL A 30 1.96 -16.03 -0.98
CA VAL A 30 1.36 -16.47 0.29
C VAL A 30 -0.15 -16.56 0.16
N LEU A 31 -0.81 -15.53 -0.36
CA LEU A 31 -2.26 -15.50 -0.56
C LEU A 31 -2.71 -16.62 -1.52
N SER A 32 -2.03 -16.75 -2.67
CA SER A 32 -2.38 -17.77 -3.65
C SER A 32 -2.09 -19.18 -3.13
N GLY A 33 -0.94 -19.39 -2.49
CA GLY A 33 -0.51 -20.67 -1.97
C GLY A 33 -1.37 -21.15 -0.80
N VAL A 34 -1.66 -20.28 0.17
CA VAL A 34 -2.54 -20.63 1.31
C VAL A 34 -3.97 -20.87 0.82
N GLY A 35 -4.48 -20.05 -0.11
CA GLY A 35 -5.80 -20.25 -0.72
C GLY A 35 -5.91 -21.59 -1.47
N LEU A 36 -4.92 -21.94 -2.29
CA LEU A 36 -4.87 -23.23 -3.00
C LEU A 36 -4.70 -24.41 -2.05
N LEU A 37 -3.83 -24.28 -1.04
CA LEU A 37 -3.57 -25.33 -0.06
C LEU A 37 -4.84 -25.65 0.74
N PHE A 38 -5.53 -24.64 1.25
CA PHE A 38 -6.80 -24.84 1.94
C PHE A 38 -7.92 -25.28 0.98
N GLY A 39 -7.95 -24.80 -0.26
CA GLY A 39 -8.87 -25.33 -1.28
C GLY A 39 -8.70 -26.83 -1.50
N LEU A 40 -7.45 -27.29 -1.66
CA LEU A 40 -7.13 -28.71 -1.86
C LEU A 40 -7.39 -29.56 -0.61
N LEU A 41 -7.03 -29.06 0.57
CA LEU A 41 -7.34 -29.74 1.82
C LEU A 41 -8.86 -29.87 2.04
N GLY A 42 -9.62 -28.82 1.70
CA GLY A 42 -11.08 -28.84 1.77
C GLY A 42 -11.73 -29.82 0.79
N HIS A 43 -11.11 -30.04 -0.39
CA HIS A 43 -11.53 -31.08 -1.33
C HIS A 43 -11.21 -32.50 -0.81
N PHE A 44 -9.97 -32.77 -0.41
CA PHE A 44 -9.53 -34.13 -0.07
C PHE A 44 -10.02 -34.64 1.29
N TRP A 45 -10.17 -33.76 2.29
CA TRP A 45 -10.42 -34.16 3.68
C TRP A 45 -11.83 -33.86 4.18
N LEU A 46 -12.50 -32.87 3.58
CA LEU A 46 -13.78 -32.36 4.08
C LEU A 46 -14.90 -32.46 3.05
N ASP A 47 -14.59 -32.79 1.79
CA ASP A 47 -15.53 -32.87 0.65
C ASP A 47 -16.39 -31.59 0.49
N ILE A 48 -15.86 -30.44 0.93
CA ILE A 48 -16.52 -29.12 0.89
C ILE A 48 -16.41 -28.49 -0.51
N PHE A 49 -15.29 -28.74 -1.19
CA PHE A 49 -15.00 -28.20 -2.51
C PHE A 49 -14.93 -29.31 -3.54
N SER A 50 -15.48 -29.05 -4.73
CA SER A 50 -15.37 -29.93 -5.89
C SER A 50 -14.19 -29.51 -6.79
N LEU A 51 -13.66 -30.44 -7.58
CA LEU A 51 -12.61 -30.12 -8.56
C LEU A 51 -13.09 -29.10 -9.60
N SER A 52 -14.40 -29.02 -9.87
CA SER A 52 -15.03 -28.01 -10.73
C SER A 52 -14.92 -26.59 -10.17
N ASP A 53 -14.87 -26.42 -8.85
CA ASP A 53 -14.80 -25.09 -8.22
C ASP A 53 -13.43 -24.42 -8.46
N PHE A 54 -12.39 -25.21 -8.71
CA PHE A 54 -11.08 -24.68 -9.12
C PHE A 54 -11.12 -24.04 -10.51
N GLY A 55 -12.12 -24.37 -11.34
CA GLY A 55 -12.36 -23.68 -12.62
C GLY A 55 -12.66 -22.19 -12.43
N PHE A 56 -13.24 -21.79 -11.29
CA PHE A 56 -13.49 -20.38 -10.98
C PHE A 56 -12.19 -19.59 -10.82
N ILE A 57 -11.09 -20.21 -10.42
CA ILE A 57 -9.79 -19.54 -10.28
C ILE A 57 -9.34 -18.95 -11.62
N SER A 58 -9.49 -19.72 -12.70
CA SER A 58 -9.17 -19.23 -14.06
C SER A 58 -10.04 -18.02 -14.42
N SER A 59 -11.35 -18.12 -14.23
CA SER A 59 -12.27 -17.00 -14.51
C SER A 59 -11.96 -15.74 -13.69
N LYS A 60 -11.52 -15.90 -12.42
CA LYS A 60 -11.10 -14.79 -11.57
C LYS A 60 -9.80 -14.16 -12.07
N ILE A 61 -8.82 -14.95 -12.50
CA ILE A 61 -7.56 -14.43 -13.05
C ILE A 61 -7.82 -13.65 -14.34
N PHE A 62 -8.60 -14.20 -15.28
CA PHE A 62 -8.94 -13.50 -16.52
C PHE A 62 -9.75 -12.22 -16.27
N GLY A 63 -10.71 -12.26 -15.34
CA GLY A 63 -11.48 -11.06 -14.96
C GLY A 63 -10.61 -9.94 -14.37
N VAL A 64 -9.53 -10.27 -13.67
CA VAL A 64 -8.54 -9.29 -13.17
C VAL A 64 -7.69 -8.72 -14.30
N ILE A 65 -7.26 -9.56 -15.25
CA ILE A 65 -6.41 -9.14 -16.38
C ILE A 65 -7.16 -8.18 -17.31
N GLU A 66 -8.46 -8.39 -17.54
CA GLU A 66 -9.29 -7.57 -18.42
C GLU A 66 -9.77 -6.26 -17.77
N ASN A 67 -9.51 -6.07 -16.48
CA ASN A 67 -9.98 -4.90 -15.74
C ASN A 67 -9.20 -3.63 -16.12
N VAL A 68 -9.86 -2.77 -16.89
CA VAL A 68 -9.29 -1.50 -17.37
C VAL A 68 -8.92 -0.54 -16.23
N THR A 69 -9.60 -0.63 -15.08
CA THR A 69 -9.26 0.16 -13.88
C THR A 69 -7.91 -0.25 -13.32
N LEU A 70 -7.58 -1.55 -13.36
CA LEU A 70 -6.31 -2.05 -12.85
C LEU A 70 -5.12 -1.67 -13.74
N ILE A 71 -5.33 -1.27 -15.00
CA ILE A 71 -4.30 -0.68 -15.87
C ILE A 71 -3.79 0.66 -15.30
N ALA A 72 -4.60 1.38 -14.52
CA ALA A 72 -4.17 2.61 -13.87
C ALA A 72 -3.07 2.36 -12.82
N VAL A 73 -3.05 1.19 -12.17
CA VAL A 73 -2.07 0.85 -11.12
C VAL A 73 -0.62 0.85 -11.64
N PRO A 74 -0.24 0.10 -12.69
CA PRO A 74 1.13 0.12 -13.20
C PRO A 74 1.53 1.47 -13.81
N LEU A 75 0.61 2.18 -14.48
CA LEU A 75 0.88 3.53 -15.00
C LEU A 75 1.15 4.52 -13.86
N PHE A 76 0.42 4.41 -12.77
CA PHE A 76 0.61 5.22 -11.58
C PHE A 76 1.92 4.91 -10.86
N ILE A 77 2.27 3.62 -10.71
CA ILE A 77 3.58 3.21 -10.20
C ILE A 77 4.71 3.78 -11.07
N PHE A 78 4.57 3.71 -12.41
CA PHE A 78 5.55 4.26 -13.34
C PHE A 78 5.74 5.78 -13.15
N MET A 79 4.64 6.52 -12.99
CA MET A 79 4.69 7.96 -12.69
C MET A 79 5.40 8.23 -11.36
N GLY A 80 5.05 7.51 -10.30
CA GLY A 80 5.66 7.65 -8.98
C GLY A 80 7.16 7.41 -9.00
N ILE A 81 7.60 6.34 -9.66
CA ILE A 81 9.01 6.01 -9.85
C ILE A 81 9.71 7.12 -10.65
N THR A 82 9.12 7.58 -11.76
CA THR A 82 9.71 8.64 -12.59
C THR A 82 9.90 9.94 -11.80
N LEU A 83 8.91 10.33 -10.98
CA LEU A 83 8.98 11.51 -10.13
C LEU A 83 10.03 11.37 -9.02
N GLU A 84 10.15 10.18 -8.42
CA GLU A 84 11.19 9.90 -7.43
C GLU A 84 12.61 9.96 -8.03
N TYR A 85 12.83 9.36 -9.20
CA TYR A 85 14.14 9.36 -9.86
C TYR A 85 14.54 10.70 -10.51
N SER A 86 13.57 11.57 -10.78
CA SER A 86 13.82 12.88 -11.42
C SER A 86 14.41 13.94 -10.47
N GLN A 87 14.63 13.63 -9.19
CA GLN A 87 15.11 14.57 -8.16
C GLN A 87 14.23 15.83 -7.93
N ILE A 88 13.06 15.90 -8.57
CA ILE A 88 12.07 16.97 -8.37
C ILE A 88 11.68 17.09 -6.89
N ALA A 89 11.67 15.97 -6.17
CA ALA A 89 11.47 15.90 -4.72
C ALA A 89 12.39 16.85 -3.93
N GLU A 90 13.67 16.86 -4.28
CA GLU A 90 14.71 17.61 -3.58
C GLU A 90 14.63 19.09 -3.93
N GLU A 91 14.47 19.40 -5.22
CA GLU A 91 14.27 20.78 -5.71
C GLU A 91 13.00 21.42 -5.14
N LEU A 92 11.90 20.66 -5.03
CA LEU A 92 10.67 21.13 -4.41
C LEU A 92 10.88 21.42 -2.93
N LEU A 93 11.63 20.57 -2.22
CA LEU A 93 11.91 20.79 -0.79
C LEU A 93 12.73 22.05 -0.57
N GLU A 94 13.80 22.26 -1.36
CA GLU A 94 14.59 23.49 -1.31
C GLU A 94 13.77 24.73 -1.67
N THR A 95 12.90 24.62 -2.67
CA THR A 95 12.03 25.72 -3.10
C THR A 95 11.01 26.07 -2.04
N MET A 96 10.37 25.07 -1.42
CA MET A 96 9.43 25.28 -0.32
C MET A 96 10.13 25.83 0.91
N GLU A 97 11.36 25.41 1.19
CA GLU A 97 12.16 25.99 2.25
C GLU A 97 12.42 27.48 2.02
N ARG A 98 12.81 27.88 0.80
CA ARG A 98 12.99 29.29 0.44
C ARG A 98 11.68 30.07 0.55
N LEU A 99 10.57 29.48 0.10
CA LEU A 99 9.24 30.08 0.15
C LEU A 99 8.78 30.34 1.59
N PHE A 100 8.97 29.37 2.48
CA PHE A 100 8.57 29.46 3.88
C PHE A 100 9.70 29.95 4.81
N SER A 101 10.83 30.42 4.27
CA SER A 101 12.00 30.88 5.04
C SER A 101 11.68 31.99 6.05
N ARG A 102 10.63 32.77 5.81
CA ARG A 102 10.16 33.85 6.68
C ARG A 102 9.25 33.37 7.83
N LEU A 103 8.75 32.13 7.77
CA LEU A 103 7.91 31.55 8.81
C LEU A 103 8.75 30.77 9.81
N LYS A 104 8.42 30.91 11.10
CA LYS A 104 8.99 30.06 12.15
C LYS A 104 8.57 28.61 11.87
N GLY A 105 9.52 27.72 11.61
CA GLY A 105 9.23 26.34 11.24
C GLY A 105 9.01 26.10 9.75
N GLY A 106 9.36 27.04 8.87
CA GLY A 106 9.14 26.96 7.41
C GLY A 106 9.54 25.63 6.75
N LEU A 107 10.63 25.03 7.22
CA LEU A 107 11.13 23.73 6.75
C LEU A 107 10.15 22.59 7.05
N LEU A 108 9.45 22.61 8.19
CA LEU A 108 8.45 21.58 8.53
C LEU A 108 7.23 21.66 7.60
N TYR A 109 6.78 22.88 7.26
CA TYR A 109 5.69 23.06 6.30
C TYR A 109 6.08 22.56 4.91
N GLY A 110 7.32 22.82 4.48
CA GLY A 110 7.86 22.28 3.23
C GLY A 110 7.87 20.75 3.21
N ILE A 111 8.29 20.11 4.30
CA ILE A 111 8.30 18.64 4.42
C ILE A 111 6.88 18.07 4.35
N VAL A 112 5.89 18.70 4.98
CA VAL A 112 4.50 18.24 4.91
C VAL A 112 3.95 18.36 3.49
N LEU A 113 4.17 19.49 2.82
CA LEU A 113 3.68 19.73 1.45
C LEU A 113 4.35 18.81 0.43
N VAL A 114 5.69 18.80 0.42
CA VAL A 114 6.46 18.00 -0.55
C VAL A 114 6.31 16.51 -0.24
N GLY A 115 6.37 16.14 1.03
CA GLY A 115 6.12 14.76 1.48
C GLY A 115 4.73 14.29 1.10
N ALA A 116 3.69 15.11 1.26
CA ALA A 116 2.34 14.77 0.84
C ALA A 116 2.24 14.64 -0.69
N LEU A 117 2.85 15.52 -1.48
CA LEU A 117 2.83 15.45 -2.94
C LEU A 117 3.55 14.19 -3.48
N LEU A 118 4.71 13.84 -2.92
CA LEU A 118 5.43 12.63 -3.31
C LEU A 118 4.76 11.36 -2.82
N ALA A 119 4.23 11.37 -1.59
CA ALA A 119 3.46 10.24 -1.05
C ALA A 119 2.17 10.05 -1.87
N ALA A 120 1.53 11.14 -2.32
CA ALA A 120 0.38 11.11 -3.21
C ALA A 120 0.72 10.52 -4.56
N SER A 121 1.93 10.75 -5.10
CA SER A 121 2.32 10.19 -6.38
C SER A 121 2.77 8.73 -6.32
N THR A 122 3.23 8.24 -5.17
CA THR A 122 3.74 6.88 -5.01
C THR A 122 2.71 5.94 -4.38
N GLY A 123 1.77 6.47 -3.60
CA GLY A 123 0.72 5.71 -2.91
C GLY A 123 1.25 4.79 -1.80
N ILE A 124 2.55 4.82 -1.48
CA ILE A 124 3.20 3.90 -0.53
C ILE A 124 3.85 4.70 0.60
N VAL A 125 3.20 4.68 1.77
CA VAL A 125 3.66 5.41 2.99
C VAL A 125 5.09 5.01 3.37
N GLY A 126 5.41 3.72 3.33
CA GLY A 126 6.71 3.21 3.77
C GLY A 126 7.87 3.76 2.95
N ALA A 127 7.75 3.76 1.62
CA ALA A 127 8.78 4.26 0.73
C ALA A 127 9.03 5.76 0.96
N THR A 128 7.98 6.58 0.98
CA THR A 128 8.13 8.03 1.17
C THR A 128 8.69 8.40 2.53
N VAL A 129 8.27 7.72 3.61
CA VAL A 129 8.80 7.99 4.97
C VAL A 129 10.29 7.64 5.05
N VAL A 130 10.73 6.56 4.41
CA VAL A 130 12.15 6.18 4.37
C VAL A 130 12.95 7.20 3.55
N THR A 131 12.49 7.55 2.35
CA THR A 131 13.16 8.52 1.47
C THR A 131 13.23 9.91 2.14
N MET A 132 12.11 10.44 2.62
CA MET A 132 12.08 11.71 3.34
C MET A 132 12.84 11.65 4.67
N GLY A 133 12.82 10.52 5.37
CA GLY A 133 13.62 10.29 6.56
C GLY A 133 15.12 10.44 6.26
N ALA A 134 15.60 9.77 5.21
CA ALA A 134 17.01 9.83 4.81
C ALA A 134 17.43 11.24 4.38
N LEU A 135 16.58 11.96 3.64
CA LEU A 135 16.89 13.29 3.11
C LEU A 135 16.72 14.42 4.13
N SER A 136 15.60 14.44 4.86
CA SER A 136 15.16 15.61 5.63
C SER A 136 15.43 15.53 7.14
N LEU A 137 15.49 14.32 7.72
CA LEU A 137 15.80 14.15 9.15
C LEU A 137 17.18 14.71 9.55
N PRO A 138 18.29 14.41 8.85
CA PRO A 138 19.60 14.96 9.24
C PRO A 138 19.64 16.49 9.11
N VAL A 139 18.92 17.07 8.14
CA VAL A 139 18.83 18.52 7.93
C VAL A 139 18.07 19.19 9.08
N LEU A 140 16.94 18.61 9.50
CA LEU A 140 16.14 19.10 10.64
C LEU A 140 16.95 19.08 11.95
N LEU A 141 17.67 17.99 12.22
CA LEU A 141 18.48 17.87 13.43
C LEU A 141 19.63 18.89 13.46
N LYS A 142 20.32 19.11 12.34
CA LYS A 142 21.37 20.14 12.22
C LYS A 142 20.85 21.55 12.47
N ARG A 143 19.58 21.81 12.18
CA ARG A 143 18.91 23.11 12.43
C ARG A 143 18.32 23.22 13.84
N GLY A 144 18.54 22.24 14.71
CA GLY A 144 18.12 22.28 16.11
C GLY A 144 16.65 21.92 16.33
N TYR A 145 15.97 21.28 15.37
CA TYR A 145 14.62 20.78 15.60
C TYR A 145 14.64 19.58 16.56
N HIS A 146 13.64 19.50 17.43
CA HIS A 146 13.49 18.38 18.36
C HIS A 146 13.25 17.07 17.57
N PRO A 147 13.95 15.96 17.87
CA PRO A 147 13.83 14.70 17.11
C PRO A 147 12.41 14.16 16.98
N SER A 148 11.59 14.28 18.05
CA SER A 148 10.19 13.83 18.00
C SER A 148 9.34 14.65 17.04
N LEU A 149 9.59 15.96 16.93
CA LEU A 149 8.86 16.83 16.01
C LEU A 149 9.28 16.55 14.57
N ALA A 150 10.58 16.34 14.34
CA ALA A 150 11.11 15.98 13.04
C ALA A 150 10.53 14.65 12.53
N ALA A 151 10.67 13.58 13.33
CA ALA A 151 10.17 12.26 12.98
C ALA A 151 8.63 12.25 12.84
N GLY A 152 7.92 12.89 13.78
CA GLY A 152 6.47 12.99 13.73
C GLY A 152 5.96 13.70 12.48
N THR A 153 6.62 14.78 12.06
CA THR A 153 6.27 15.53 10.84
C THR A 153 6.49 14.68 9.58
N ILE A 154 7.61 13.97 9.49
CA ILE A 154 7.91 13.08 8.35
C ILE A 154 6.90 11.94 8.27
N CYS A 155 6.60 11.28 9.41
CA CYS A 155 5.59 10.23 9.46
C CYS A 155 4.19 10.73 9.09
N ALA A 156 3.79 11.91 9.58
CA ALA A 156 2.51 12.52 9.25
C ALA A 156 2.41 12.93 7.77
N ALA A 157 3.48 13.46 7.19
CA ALA A 157 3.52 13.79 5.76
C ALA A 157 3.35 12.54 4.88
N GLY A 158 3.97 11.43 5.27
CA GLY A 158 3.86 10.16 4.55
C GLY A 158 2.45 9.58 4.51
N THR A 159 1.65 9.74 5.58
CA THR A 159 0.28 9.23 5.61
C THR A 159 -0.71 10.08 4.80
N LEU A 160 -0.45 11.39 4.66
CA LEU A 160 -1.30 12.29 3.87
C LEU A 160 -1.35 11.91 2.38
N GLY A 161 -0.29 11.33 1.85
CA GLY A 161 -0.25 10.91 0.45
C GLY A 161 -1.29 9.84 0.09
N GLN A 162 -1.74 9.03 1.04
CA GLN A 162 -2.77 8.02 0.76
C GLN A 162 -4.13 8.64 0.40
N ILE A 163 -4.37 9.89 0.82
CA ILE A 163 -5.66 10.59 0.70
C ILE A 163 -5.75 11.41 -0.60
N ILE A 164 -4.62 11.88 -1.13
CA ILE A 164 -4.59 12.77 -2.30
C ILE A 164 -4.62 11.92 -3.59
N PRO A 165 -5.60 12.12 -4.50
CA PRO A 165 -5.61 11.44 -5.79
C PRO A 165 -4.43 11.86 -6.68
N PRO A 166 -3.84 10.94 -7.48
CA PRO A 166 -4.21 9.54 -7.66
C PRO A 166 -3.59 8.67 -6.56
N SER A 167 -4.31 7.72 -5.97
CA SER A 167 -3.79 6.84 -4.91
C SER A 167 -4.20 5.40 -5.20
N ILE A 168 -3.27 4.45 -5.09
CA ILE A 168 -3.54 3.02 -5.33
C ILE A 168 -4.71 2.54 -4.46
N VAL A 169 -4.78 3.01 -3.21
CA VAL A 169 -5.87 2.67 -2.29
C VAL A 169 -7.21 3.16 -2.84
N LEU A 170 -7.28 4.39 -3.33
CA LEU A 170 -8.49 4.94 -3.96
C LEU A 170 -8.87 4.22 -5.25
N ILE A 171 -7.89 3.85 -6.09
CA ILE A 171 -8.12 3.08 -7.32
C ILE A 171 -8.71 1.70 -6.98
N LEU A 172 -8.13 1.00 -6.00
CA LEU A 172 -8.61 -0.31 -5.56
C LEU A 172 -9.98 -0.23 -4.88
N LEU A 173 -10.21 0.77 -4.05
CA LEU A 173 -11.52 1.00 -3.43
C LEU A 173 -12.58 1.30 -4.49
N ALA A 174 -12.26 2.13 -5.49
CA ALA A 174 -13.15 2.42 -6.60
C ALA A 174 -13.54 1.15 -7.37
N ASP A 175 -12.56 0.30 -7.71
CA ASP A 175 -12.78 -0.98 -8.38
C ASP A 175 -13.70 -1.92 -7.57
N MET A 176 -13.45 -2.02 -6.25
CA MET A 176 -14.32 -2.78 -5.35
C MET A 176 -15.75 -2.23 -5.36
N THR A 177 -15.95 -0.92 -5.21
CA THR A 177 -17.29 -0.32 -5.23
C THR A 177 -18.02 -0.51 -6.54
N VAL A 178 -17.35 -0.35 -7.69
CA VAL A 178 -17.95 -0.56 -9.02
C VAL A 178 -18.42 -2.02 -9.17
N SER A 179 -17.63 -2.97 -8.68
CA SER A 179 -17.98 -4.40 -8.69
C SER A 179 -19.24 -4.72 -7.86
N TYR A 180 -19.52 -3.97 -6.80
CA TYR A 180 -20.74 -4.15 -5.99
C TYR A 180 -21.98 -3.50 -6.61
N THR A 181 -21.85 -2.45 -7.41
CA THR A 181 -22.99 -1.79 -8.09
C THR A 181 -23.56 -2.56 -9.28
N HIS A 182 -22.94 -3.65 -9.71
CA HIS A 182 -23.41 -4.52 -10.80
C HIS A 182 -23.99 -5.87 -10.31
N LEU A 183 -24.26 -5.99 -9.00
CA LEU A 183 -25.11 -7.03 -8.40
C LEU A 183 -26.48 -6.44 -8.04
#